data_AF-A0A1E3SYQ5-F1
#
_entry.id   AF-A0A1E3SYQ5-F1
#
_cell.length_a   1.000
_cell.length_b   1.000
_cell.length_c   1.000
_cell.angle_alpha   90.00
_cell.angle_beta   90.00
_cell.angle_gamma   90.00
#
_symmetry.space_group_name_H-M   'P 1'
#
loop_
_entity.id
_entity.type
_entity.pdbx_description
1 polymer ?
#
loop_
_entity_poly.entity_id
_entity_poly.type
_entity_poly.pdbx_seq_one_letter_code
_entity_poly.pdbx_strand_id
1 'polypeptide(L)'
;MNSPGALTDYEGVDVSILTAENVDSWRDLAEQLTATQFAELEACAHCGERLYRLQGSTITISATEHPGARWADTGLLWNGAELLRKARGYARINLIASLVGEVPAPDGARVGNWEDGEAPFRFISAPEREIAGTTVRVLAGAYQFADGSLDLGGKIGVPTVAIDGDADRLSVQQARELAAALIEAADEVEGWSR
;
A
#
# COMPACT_ATOMS: atom_id res chain seq x y z
N MET A 1 27.23 48.62 16.58
CA MET A 1 26.68 48.04 17.83
C MET A 1 25.39 47.33 17.42
N ASN A 2 25.21 46.02 17.45
CA ASN A 2 26.01 44.86 17.82
C ASN A 2 25.59 43.72 16.88
N SER A 3 26.56 43.05 16.25
CA SER A 3 26.52 41.57 16.13
C SER A 3 26.83 41.00 17.52
N PRO A 4 26.23 39.88 17.94
CA PRO A 4 26.79 38.53 17.71
C PRO A 4 25.68 37.45 17.57
N GLY A 5 25.91 36.18 17.26
CA GLY A 5 27.11 35.36 17.17
C GLY A 5 26.73 33.95 16.70
N ALA A 6 27.73 33.26 16.16
CA ALA A 6 27.67 31.94 15.55
C ALA A 6 27.26 30.80 16.52
N LEU A 7 26.61 29.79 15.96
CA LEU A 7 26.69 28.38 16.39
C LEU A 7 27.10 27.61 15.12
N THR A 8 28.41 27.44 14.89
CA THR A 8 29.17 26.20 15.17
C THR A 8 28.59 24.97 14.51
N ASP A 9 29.20 24.59 13.38
CA ASP A 9 29.64 23.25 13.01
C ASP A 9 28.76 22.09 13.49
N TYR A 10 27.86 21.63 12.61
CA TYR A 10 27.41 20.23 12.57
C TYR A 10 28.12 19.55 11.39
N GLU A 11 29.44 19.39 11.51
CA GLU A 11 30.16 18.36 10.77
C GLU A 11 29.86 17.01 11.44
N GLY A 12 29.41 16.02 10.65
CA GLY A 12 29.54 14.61 11.05
C GLY A 12 28.27 13.78 11.22
N VAL A 13 27.17 14.09 10.52
CA VAL A 13 26.25 13.01 10.12
C VAL A 13 26.46 12.82 8.63
N ASP A 14 27.21 11.79 8.29
CA ASP A 14 27.23 11.27 6.93
C ASP A 14 25.83 10.77 6.62
N VAL A 15 25.02 11.60 5.96
CA VAL A 15 23.67 11.25 5.50
C VAL A 15 23.76 10.34 4.26
N SER A 16 24.93 9.75 3.96
CA SER A 16 25.06 8.57 3.11
C SER A 16 24.49 7.29 3.75
N ILE A 17 23.49 7.43 4.62
CA ILE A 17 22.47 6.39 4.76
C ILE A 17 22.06 6.07 3.33
N LEU A 18 22.31 4.84 2.89
CA LEU A 18 21.95 4.31 1.58
C LEU A 18 20.54 4.76 1.23
N THR A 19 20.43 5.91 0.56
CA THR A 19 19.16 6.33 0.00
C THR A 19 18.85 5.24 -1.00
N ALA A 20 17.63 4.74 -0.99
CA ALA A 20 17.25 3.56 -1.79
C ALA A 20 17.58 3.73 -3.29
N GLU A 21 17.87 4.96 -3.73
CA GLU A 21 18.30 5.34 -5.07
C GLU A 21 19.75 4.96 -5.45
N ASN A 22 20.66 4.76 -4.48
CA ASN A 22 22.10 4.52 -4.73
C ASN A 22 22.52 3.04 -4.70
N VAL A 23 21.57 2.11 -4.58
CA VAL A 23 21.83 0.67 -4.59
C VAL A 23 21.67 0.07 -5.99
N ASP A 24 22.56 -0.86 -6.34
CA ASP A 24 22.58 -1.56 -7.63
C ASP A 24 21.78 -2.87 -7.60
N SER A 25 21.54 -3.43 -6.42
CA SER A 25 20.82 -4.67 -6.22
C SER A 25 19.74 -4.52 -5.16
N TRP A 26 18.62 -5.23 -5.36
CA TRP A 26 17.55 -5.27 -4.38
C TRP A 26 18.00 -5.86 -3.03
N ARG A 27 19.03 -6.73 -3.05
CA ARG A 27 19.59 -7.35 -1.83
C ARG A 27 20.36 -6.36 -0.97
N ASP A 28 20.86 -5.26 -1.55
CA ASP A 28 21.55 -4.20 -0.79
C ASP A 28 20.57 -3.47 0.16
N LEU A 29 19.26 -3.63 -0.06
CA LEU A 29 18.21 -3.08 0.80
C LEU A 29 17.76 -4.06 1.91
N ALA A 30 18.40 -5.23 2.07
CA ALA A 30 17.93 -6.27 2.99
C ALA A 30 17.67 -5.79 4.42
N GLU A 31 18.53 -4.90 4.94
CA GLU A 31 18.40 -4.34 6.29
C GLU A 31 17.21 -3.37 6.44
N GLN A 32 16.71 -2.83 5.32
CA GLN A 32 15.55 -1.93 5.28
C GLN A 32 14.24 -2.69 5.03
N LEU A 33 14.29 -4.02 4.91
CA LEU A 33 13.15 -4.88 4.60
C LEU A 33 12.74 -5.72 5.81
N THR A 34 11.44 -6.01 5.93
CA THR A 34 10.96 -7.04 6.85
C THR A 34 11.32 -8.43 6.34
N ALA A 35 11.37 -9.42 7.23
CA ALA A 35 11.63 -10.82 6.86
C ALA A 35 10.66 -11.34 5.79
N THR A 36 9.38 -10.97 5.87
CA THR A 36 8.35 -11.36 4.90
C THR A 36 8.59 -10.73 3.53
N GLN A 37 8.89 -9.43 3.48
CA GLN A 37 9.17 -8.71 2.23
C GLN A 37 10.45 -9.26 1.55
N PHE A 38 11.48 -9.54 2.34
CA PHE A 38 12.72 -10.16 1.84
C PHE A 38 12.44 -11.56 1.27
N ALA A 39 11.69 -12.40 1.99
CA ALA A 39 11.32 -13.74 1.52
C ALA A 39 10.48 -13.70 0.24
N GLU A 40 9.58 -12.73 0.10
CA GLU A 40 8.81 -12.51 -1.13
C GLU A 40 9.73 -12.17 -2.32
N LEU A 41 10.70 -11.26 -2.13
CA LEU A 41 11.65 -10.88 -3.17
C LEU A 41 12.57 -12.04 -3.56
N GLU A 42 13.02 -12.86 -2.61
CA GLU A 42 13.76 -14.10 -2.90
C GLU A 42 12.91 -15.08 -3.72
N ALA A 43 11.63 -15.29 -3.35
CA ALA A 43 10.74 -16.16 -4.10
C ALA A 43 10.52 -15.67 -5.54
N CYS A 44 10.33 -14.35 -5.73
CA CYS A 44 10.22 -13.75 -7.05
C CYS A 44 11.51 -13.89 -7.87
N ALA A 45 12.68 -13.70 -7.25
CA ALA A 45 13.97 -13.89 -7.91
C ALA A 45 14.14 -15.33 -8.42
N HIS A 46 13.79 -16.33 -7.61
CA HIS A 46 13.83 -17.73 -8.00
C HIS A 46 12.83 -18.08 -9.13
N CYS A 47 11.60 -17.54 -9.08
CA CYS A 47 10.63 -17.74 -10.15
C CYS A 47 11.08 -17.10 -11.47
N GLY A 48 11.60 -15.88 -11.44
CA GLY A 48 12.13 -15.18 -12.61
C GLY A 48 13.29 -15.95 -13.27
N GLU A 49 14.22 -16.47 -12.46
CA GLU A 49 15.34 -17.29 -12.95
C GLU A 49 14.87 -18.59 -13.62
N ARG A 50 13.85 -19.25 -13.05
CA ARG A 50 13.24 -20.46 -13.61
C ARG A 50 12.59 -20.17 -14.97
N LEU A 51 11.85 -19.07 -15.10
CA LEU A 51 11.22 -18.68 -16.36
C LEU A 51 12.24 -18.32 -17.45
N TYR A 52 13.32 -17.62 -17.10
CA TYR A 52 14.41 -17.30 -18.03
C TYR A 52 15.08 -18.58 -18.58
N ARG A 53 15.35 -19.57 -17.70
CA ARG A 53 15.88 -20.88 -18.12
C ARG A 53 14.93 -21.64 -19.05
N LEU A 54 13.62 -21.55 -18.81
CA LEU A 54 12.62 -22.20 -19.65
C LEU A 54 12.40 -21.49 -21.00
N GLN A 55 12.53 -20.17 -21.07
CA GLN A 55 12.44 -19.43 -22.35
C GLN A 55 13.64 -19.65 -23.29
N GLY A 56 14.81 -20.03 -22.76
CA GLY A 56 15.93 -20.55 -23.55
C GLY A 56 15.61 -21.89 -24.26
N SER A 57 14.48 -22.52 -23.92
CA SER A 57 13.96 -23.74 -24.51
C SER A 57 12.47 -23.58 -24.81
N THR A 58 12.11 -22.87 -25.88
CA THR A 58 10.77 -22.77 -26.52
C THR A 58 9.59 -23.41 -25.76
N ILE A 59 9.18 -22.88 -24.60
CA ILE A 59 7.94 -23.28 -23.92
C ILE A 59 7.18 -22.02 -23.54
N THR A 60 6.05 -21.81 -24.21
CA THR A 60 5.06 -20.77 -23.88
C THR A 60 4.16 -21.32 -22.77
N ILE A 61 4.29 -20.81 -21.54
CA ILE A 61 3.33 -21.13 -20.47
C ILE A 61 2.19 -20.11 -20.57
N SER A 62 0.96 -20.57 -20.85
CA SER A 62 -0.22 -19.69 -20.84
C SER A 62 -0.83 -19.64 -19.44
N ALA A 63 -1.27 -18.44 -19.02
CA ALA A 63 -1.90 -18.20 -17.72
C ALA A 63 -3.20 -18.99 -17.50
N THR A 64 -3.74 -19.63 -18.53
CA THR A 64 -5.03 -20.33 -18.54
C THR A 64 -5.01 -21.70 -17.85
N GLU A 65 -3.84 -22.30 -17.59
CA GLU A 65 -3.73 -23.68 -17.09
C GLU A 65 -3.64 -23.83 -15.55
N HIS A 66 -3.54 -22.72 -14.80
CA HIS A 66 -3.34 -22.76 -13.34
C HIS A 66 -4.23 -21.76 -12.57
N PRO A 67 -5.46 -22.16 -12.18
CA PRO A 67 -6.41 -21.30 -11.47
C PRO A 67 -6.06 -21.02 -9.98
N GLY A 68 -4.81 -21.24 -9.56
CA GLY A 68 -4.29 -20.94 -8.22
C GLY A 68 -2.99 -20.13 -8.22
N ALA A 69 -2.60 -19.61 -9.39
CA ALA A 69 -1.41 -18.80 -9.60
C ALA A 69 -1.46 -17.53 -8.71
N ARG A 70 -0.59 -17.49 -7.69
CA ARG A 70 -0.37 -16.27 -6.89
C ARG A 70 0.46 -15.29 -7.74
N TRP A 71 0.59 -14.03 -7.30
CA TRP A 71 1.29 -12.96 -8.02
C TRP A 71 2.70 -13.32 -8.58
N ALA A 72 3.35 -14.37 -8.08
CA ALA A 72 4.60 -14.94 -8.62
C ALA A 72 4.46 -15.59 -10.01
N ASP A 73 3.26 -15.87 -10.49
CA ASP A 73 2.96 -16.61 -11.72
C ASP A 73 2.40 -15.72 -12.85
N THR A 74 2.31 -14.39 -12.65
CA THR A 74 1.61 -13.45 -13.55
C THR A 74 2.39 -13.07 -14.82
N GLY A 75 3.47 -13.77 -15.16
CA GLY A 75 4.13 -13.64 -16.47
C GLY A 75 4.98 -12.38 -16.67
N LEU A 76 5.15 -11.53 -15.64
CA LEU A 76 6.23 -10.53 -15.64
C LEU A 76 7.54 -11.24 -15.29
N LEU A 77 8.52 -11.17 -16.19
CA LEU A 77 9.89 -11.59 -15.90
C LEU A 77 10.42 -10.70 -14.77
N TRP A 78 10.43 -11.21 -13.54
CA TRP A 78 11.08 -10.57 -12.39
C TRP A 78 12.59 -10.53 -12.64
N ASN A 79 13.04 -9.50 -13.36
CA ASN A 79 14.45 -9.22 -13.55
C ASN A 79 15.00 -8.39 -12.38
N GLY A 80 16.32 -8.21 -12.33
CA GLY A 80 16.97 -7.45 -11.26
C GLY A 80 16.42 -6.04 -11.07
N ALA A 81 16.04 -5.36 -12.15
CA ALA A 81 15.50 -4.00 -12.09
C ALA A 81 14.08 -3.97 -11.48
N GLU A 82 13.22 -4.92 -11.81
CA GLU A 82 11.87 -5.02 -11.22
C GLU A 82 11.91 -5.37 -9.74
N LEU A 83 12.80 -6.29 -9.35
CA LEU A 83 13.03 -6.61 -7.94
C LEU A 83 13.58 -5.41 -7.18
N LEU A 84 14.53 -4.68 -7.77
CA LEU A 84 15.09 -3.46 -7.19
C LEU A 84 14.02 -2.38 -7.04
N ARG A 85 13.19 -2.15 -8.05
CA ARG A 85 12.07 -1.21 -7.98
C ARG A 85 11.09 -1.57 -6.85
N LYS A 86 10.75 -2.85 -6.70
CA LYS A 86 9.87 -3.33 -5.63
C LYS A 86 10.53 -3.19 -4.25
N ALA A 87 11.79 -3.55 -4.10
CA ALA A 87 12.55 -3.40 -2.86
C ALA A 87 12.68 -1.93 -2.44
N ARG A 88 12.93 -1.01 -3.38
CA ARG A 88 12.91 0.44 -3.13
C ARG A 88 11.55 0.91 -2.61
N GLY A 89 10.47 0.39 -3.18
CA GLY A 89 9.11 0.64 -2.69
C GLY A 89 8.91 0.20 -1.24
N TYR A 90 9.33 -1.03 -0.91
CA TYR A 90 9.26 -1.52 0.48
C TYR A 90 10.13 -0.74 1.44
N ALA A 91 11.39 -0.47 1.09
CA ALA A 91 12.31 0.32 1.89
C ALA A 91 11.74 1.72 2.18
N ARG A 92 11.16 2.39 1.17
CA ARG A 92 10.49 3.68 1.34
C ARG A 92 9.33 3.60 2.33
N ILE A 93 8.42 2.62 2.18
CA ILE A 93 7.28 2.44 3.07
C ILE A 93 7.75 2.19 4.51
N ASN A 94 8.74 1.33 4.70
CA ASN A 94 9.27 1.00 6.02
C ASN A 94 9.95 2.20 6.68
N LEU A 95 10.68 3.00 5.90
CA LEU A 95 11.30 4.24 6.39
C LEU A 95 10.23 5.25 6.84
N ILE A 96 9.20 5.49 6.03
CA ILE A 96 8.10 6.41 6.39
C ILE A 96 7.40 5.91 7.66
N ALA A 97 7.10 4.61 7.74
CA ALA A 97 6.48 4.03 8.92
C ALA A 97 7.34 4.21 10.19
N SER A 98 8.66 4.04 10.07
CA SER A 98 9.61 4.27 11.16
C SER A 98 9.64 5.74 11.62
N LEU A 99 9.58 6.69 10.66
CA LEU A 99 9.57 8.13 10.95
C LEU A 99 8.27 8.58 11.63
N VAL A 100 7.13 8.02 11.23
CA VAL A 100 5.82 8.34 11.81
C VAL A 100 5.63 7.70 13.19
N GLY A 101 6.13 6.47 13.38
CA GLY A 101 5.92 5.70 14.60
C GLY A 101 4.51 5.10 14.69
N GLU A 102 4.12 4.71 15.90
CA GLU A 102 2.80 4.12 16.16
C GLU A 102 1.73 5.20 16.28
N VAL A 103 0.83 5.23 15.31
CA VAL A 103 -0.38 6.06 15.34
C VAL A 103 -1.58 5.12 15.36
N PRO A 104 -2.44 5.16 16.40
CA PRO A 104 -3.64 4.33 16.45
C PRO A 104 -4.60 4.70 15.31
N ALA A 105 -5.26 3.69 14.76
CA ALA A 105 -6.39 3.90 13.87
C ALA A 105 -7.68 3.97 14.68
N PRO A 106 -8.74 4.60 14.13
CA PRO A 106 -10.08 4.50 14.70
C PRO A 106 -10.53 3.04 14.90
N ASP A 107 -11.37 2.79 15.89
CA ASP A 107 -11.90 1.46 16.16
C ASP A 107 -12.62 0.90 14.92
N GLY A 108 -12.33 -0.37 14.60
CA GLY A 108 -12.90 -1.07 13.44
C GLY A 108 -12.21 -0.77 12.10
N ALA A 109 -11.37 0.27 12.02
CA ALA A 109 -10.67 0.61 10.80
C ALA A 109 -9.51 -0.35 10.50
N ARG A 110 -9.37 -0.73 9.23
CA ARG A 110 -8.20 -1.41 8.68
C ARG A 110 -7.21 -0.35 8.21
N VAL A 111 -5.92 -0.58 8.46
CA VAL A 111 -4.85 0.37 8.12
C VAL A 111 -4.14 -0.04 6.84
N GLY A 112 -4.02 0.91 5.91
CA GLY A 112 -3.08 0.84 4.81
C GLY A 112 -1.66 1.21 5.24
N ASN A 113 -0.74 1.19 4.27
CA ASN A 113 0.61 1.66 4.46
C ASN A 113 0.66 3.19 4.55
N TRP A 114 1.67 3.71 5.24
CA TRP A 114 2.01 5.12 5.16
C TRP A 114 2.56 5.47 3.77
N GLU A 115 2.11 6.61 3.28
CA GLU A 115 2.51 7.26 2.05
C GLU A 115 3.16 8.61 2.36
N ASP A 116 3.98 9.04 1.41
CA ASP A 116 4.71 10.29 1.47
C ASP A 116 3.84 11.46 0.99
N GLY A 117 3.97 12.61 1.64
CA GLY A 117 3.21 13.82 1.35
C GLY A 117 3.75 15.00 2.16
N GLU A 118 3.14 16.19 2.02
CA GLU A 118 3.50 17.36 2.85
C GLU A 118 3.45 17.02 4.35
N ALA A 119 2.48 16.19 4.74
CA ALA A 119 2.52 15.38 5.94
C ALA A 119 2.30 13.91 5.52
N PRO A 120 3.05 12.93 6.08
CA PRO A 120 2.80 11.52 5.82
C PRO A 120 1.34 11.17 6.16
N PHE A 121 0.73 10.38 5.29
CA PHE A 121 -0.67 9.99 5.40
C PHE A 121 -0.84 8.51 5.08
N ARG A 122 -1.93 7.90 5.49
CA ARG A 122 -2.31 6.54 5.09
C ARG A 122 -3.80 6.49 4.80
N PHE A 123 -4.20 5.59 3.92
CA PHE A 123 -5.61 5.27 3.78
C PHE A 123 -6.03 4.29 4.89
N ILE A 124 -7.14 4.59 5.55
CA ILE A 124 -7.83 3.68 6.46
C ILE A 124 -9.18 3.30 5.87
N SER A 125 -9.59 2.05 6.02
CA SER A 125 -10.81 1.53 5.42
C SER A 125 -11.67 0.74 6.39
N ALA A 126 -12.99 0.82 6.18
CA ALA A 126 -13.95 -0.01 6.87
C ALA A 126 -13.92 -1.43 6.28
N PRO A 127 -14.45 -2.44 6.98
CA PRO A 127 -14.72 -3.73 6.37
C PRO A 127 -15.62 -3.59 5.13
N GLU A 128 -15.25 -4.27 4.05
CA GLU A 128 -16.07 -4.34 2.84
C GLU A 128 -17.40 -5.04 3.14
N ARG A 129 -18.49 -4.52 2.55
CA ARG A 129 -19.83 -5.12 2.65
C ARG A 129 -20.26 -5.61 1.28
N GLU A 130 -20.43 -6.91 1.12
CA GLU A 130 -20.85 -7.53 -0.14
C GLU A 130 -22.38 -7.65 -0.22
N ILE A 131 -22.95 -7.45 -1.41
CA ILE A 131 -24.39 -7.63 -1.66
C ILE A 131 -24.63 -9.04 -2.21
N ALA A 132 -25.49 -9.80 -1.52
CA ALA A 132 -25.65 -11.23 -1.75
C ALA A 132 -26.08 -11.55 -3.20
N GLY A 133 -25.39 -12.51 -3.81
CA GLY A 133 -25.66 -12.96 -5.18
C GLY A 133 -25.27 -11.94 -6.26
N THR A 134 -24.40 -10.98 -5.95
CA THR A 134 -23.86 -10.00 -6.89
C THR A 134 -22.34 -9.89 -6.79
N THR A 135 -21.73 -9.12 -7.69
CA THR A 135 -20.34 -8.66 -7.55
C THR A 135 -20.23 -7.31 -6.83
N VAL A 136 -21.36 -6.73 -6.43
CA VAL A 136 -21.41 -5.40 -5.80
C VAL A 136 -20.91 -5.47 -4.37
N ARG A 137 -20.03 -4.54 -4.04
CA ARG A 137 -19.52 -4.32 -2.69
C ARG A 137 -19.54 -2.83 -2.36
N VAL A 138 -19.75 -2.53 -1.09
CA VAL A 138 -19.59 -1.18 -0.53
C VAL A 138 -18.22 -1.08 0.12
N LEU A 139 -17.48 -0.07 -0.30
CA LEU A 139 -16.18 0.31 0.24
C LEU A 139 -16.34 1.62 1.00
N ALA A 140 -15.62 1.79 2.10
CA ALA A 140 -15.59 3.04 2.82
C ALA A 140 -14.22 3.30 3.45
N GLY A 141 -13.83 4.56 3.54
CA GLY A 141 -12.53 4.92 4.08
C GLY A 141 -12.26 6.41 4.16
N ALA A 142 -11.10 6.74 4.72
CA ALA A 142 -10.61 8.10 4.87
C ALA A 142 -9.08 8.12 4.85
N TYR A 143 -8.48 9.29 4.66
CA TYR A 143 -7.05 9.48 4.86
C TYR A 143 -6.76 9.93 6.29
N GLN A 144 -5.80 9.29 6.94
CA GLN A 144 -5.30 9.64 8.27
C GLN A 144 -3.88 10.19 8.15
N PHE A 145 -3.58 11.31 8.79
CA PHE A 145 -2.25 11.91 8.88
C PHE A 145 -1.42 11.32 10.03
N ALA A 146 -0.11 11.55 10.00
CA ALA A 146 0.83 11.12 11.02
C ALA A 146 0.53 11.64 12.44
N ASP A 147 -0.22 12.73 12.57
CA ASP A 147 -0.68 13.25 13.87
C ASP A 147 -1.96 12.56 14.40
N GLY A 148 -2.46 11.58 13.64
CA GLY A 148 -3.68 10.82 13.95
C GLY A 148 -4.97 11.45 13.43
N SER A 149 -4.94 12.70 12.95
CA SER A 149 -6.12 13.38 12.43
C SER A 149 -6.57 12.82 11.07
N LEU A 150 -7.86 12.95 10.77
CA LEU A 150 -8.41 12.58 9.47
C LEU A 150 -8.46 13.79 8.52
N ASP A 151 -8.28 13.54 7.24
CA ASP A 151 -8.42 14.55 6.20
C ASP A 151 -9.88 14.88 5.89
N LEU A 152 -10.53 15.61 6.79
CA LEU A 152 -11.91 16.06 6.60
C LEU A 152 -12.02 17.20 5.59
N GLY A 153 -10.92 17.91 5.33
CA GLY A 153 -10.86 19.07 4.43
C GLY A 153 -10.59 18.72 2.96
N GLY A 154 -10.27 17.45 2.66
CA GLY A 154 -9.97 16.99 1.31
C GLY A 154 -8.64 17.50 0.76
N LYS A 155 -7.60 17.61 1.59
CA LYS A 155 -6.24 17.95 1.13
C LYS A 155 -5.65 16.85 0.25
N ILE A 156 -5.87 15.59 0.64
CA ILE A 156 -5.58 14.37 -0.11
C ILE A 156 -6.89 13.84 -0.72
N GLY A 157 -7.94 13.73 0.10
CA GLY A 157 -9.24 13.24 -0.30
C GLY A 157 -10.23 13.22 0.85
N VAL A 158 -11.50 13.47 0.55
CA VAL A 158 -12.56 13.46 1.57
C VAL A 158 -12.85 12.03 2.05
N PRO A 159 -13.37 11.85 3.27
CA PRO A 159 -13.94 10.58 3.68
C PRO A 159 -14.99 10.12 2.65
N THR A 160 -14.87 8.87 2.21
CA THR A 160 -15.56 8.38 1.02
C THR A 160 -16.30 7.08 1.31
N VAL A 161 -17.51 6.97 0.76
CA VAL A 161 -18.23 5.71 0.56
C VAL A 161 -18.34 5.49 -0.94
N ALA A 162 -17.96 4.31 -1.41
CA ALA A 162 -17.94 3.97 -2.82
C ALA A 162 -18.62 2.61 -3.07
N ILE A 163 -19.10 2.44 -4.29
CA ILE A 163 -19.62 1.18 -4.81
C ILE A 163 -18.57 0.63 -5.76
N ASP A 164 -18.19 -0.62 -5.56
CA ASP A 164 -17.40 -1.39 -6.53
C ASP A 164 -18.25 -2.56 -7.06
N GLY A 165 -18.14 -2.86 -8.35
CA GLY A 165 -18.98 -3.82 -9.08
C GLY A 165 -20.14 -3.19 -9.88
N ASP A 166 -20.92 -4.06 -10.54
CA ASP A 166 -22.03 -3.65 -11.41
C ASP A 166 -23.34 -3.49 -10.62
N ALA A 167 -23.71 -2.23 -10.36
CA ALA A 167 -24.93 -1.87 -9.64
C ALA A 167 -26.07 -1.40 -10.57
N ASP A 168 -25.95 -1.54 -11.89
CA ASP A 168 -26.94 -1.01 -12.84
C ASP A 168 -28.27 -1.76 -12.79
N ARG A 169 -28.23 -3.05 -12.41
CA ARG A 169 -29.39 -3.95 -12.41
C ARG A 169 -29.41 -4.84 -11.19
N LEU A 170 -29.99 -4.32 -10.11
CA LEU A 170 -30.25 -5.06 -8.88
C LEU A 170 -31.72 -5.48 -8.80
N SER A 171 -31.99 -6.62 -8.19
CA SER A 171 -33.35 -6.92 -7.72
C SER A 171 -33.76 -5.90 -6.66
N VAL A 172 -35.07 -5.75 -6.42
CA VAL A 172 -35.58 -4.85 -5.37
C VAL A 172 -34.98 -5.17 -4.00
N GLN A 173 -34.77 -6.44 -3.69
CA GLN A 173 -34.15 -6.87 -2.43
C GLN A 173 -32.67 -6.45 -2.37
N GLN A 174 -31.89 -6.73 -3.41
CA GLN A 174 -30.49 -6.34 -3.49
C GLN A 174 -30.30 -4.82 -3.46
N ALA A 175 -31.20 -4.05 -4.07
CA ALA A 175 -31.18 -2.59 -4.00
C ALA A 175 -31.40 -2.07 -2.57
N ARG A 176 -32.27 -2.74 -1.78
CA ARG A 176 -32.47 -2.40 -0.35
C ARG A 176 -31.27 -2.78 0.49
N GLU A 177 -30.67 -3.94 0.24
CA GLU A 177 -29.44 -4.38 0.90
C GLU A 177 -28.29 -3.40 0.61
N LEU A 178 -28.13 -2.98 -0.64
CA LEU A 178 -27.14 -1.98 -1.02
C LEU A 178 -27.38 -0.65 -0.30
N ALA A 179 -28.62 -0.17 -0.27
CA ALA A 179 -28.96 1.07 0.43
C ALA A 179 -28.63 1.00 1.93
N ALA A 180 -28.94 -0.12 2.59
CA ALA A 180 -28.60 -0.33 3.99
C ALA A 180 -27.08 -0.36 4.21
N ALA A 181 -26.35 -1.09 3.37
CA ALA A 181 -24.89 -1.17 3.44
C ALA A 181 -24.21 0.20 3.25
N LEU A 182 -24.73 1.05 2.36
CA LEU A 182 -24.24 2.41 2.16
C LEU A 182 -24.44 3.31 3.38
N ILE A 183 -25.60 3.21 4.04
CA ILE A 183 -25.91 3.99 5.25
C ILE A 183 -24.99 3.55 6.39
N GLU A 184 -24.88 2.25 6.64
CA GLU A 184 -24.00 1.72 7.69
C GLU A 184 -22.53 2.11 7.46
N ALA A 185 -22.07 2.07 6.20
CA ALA A 185 -20.72 2.48 5.83
C ALA A 185 -20.49 3.98 6.06
N ALA A 186 -21.49 4.82 5.76
CA ALA A 186 -21.42 6.26 6.01
C ALA A 186 -21.37 6.57 7.52
N ASP A 187 -22.23 5.93 8.31
CA ASP A 187 -22.28 6.11 9.77
C ASP A 187 -20.95 5.70 10.43
N GLU A 188 -20.32 4.62 9.95
CA GLU A 188 -19.01 4.16 10.44
C GLU A 188 -17.90 5.18 10.17
N VAL A 189 -17.80 5.68 8.93
CA VAL A 189 -16.79 6.69 8.57
C VAL A 189 -17.04 8.01 9.29
N GLU A 190 -18.30 8.41 9.47
CA GLU A 190 -18.64 9.59 10.27
C GLU A 190 -18.21 9.41 11.73
N GLY A 191 -18.39 8.20 12.27
CA GLY A 191 -18.00 7.83 13.63
C GLY A 191 -16.50 8.00 13.91
N TRP A 192 -15.63 7.86 12.91
CA TRP A 192 -14.19 8.06 13.07
C TRP A 192 -13.76 9.52 13.25
N SER A 193 -14.63 10.47 12.90
CA SER A 193 -14.36 11.90 12.97
C SER A 193 -14.82 12.57 14.27
N ARG A 194 -15.44 11.80 15.18
CA ARG A 194 -16.03 12.29 16.44
C ARG A 194 -15.09 12.23 17.63
#